data_AF-A0A7V2RQ56-F1
#
_entry.id   AF-A0A7V2RQ56-F1
#
_cell.length_a   1.000
_cell.length_b   1.000
_cell.length_c   1.000
_cell.angle_alpha   90.00
_cell.angle_beta   90.00
_cell.angle_gamma   90.00
#
_symmetry.space_group_name_H-M   'P 1'
#
loop_
_entity.id
_entity.type
_entity.pdbx_description
1 polymer ?
#
loop_
_entity_poly.entity_id
_entity_poly.type
_entity_poly.pdbx_seq_one_letter_code
_entity_poly.pdbx_strand_id
1 'polypeptide(L)'
;MKDLIKTLTLFSLLLFLGACGNDDDGGIGNNASCQISWKVDGQSESEEPLVCLYNDNTLNLGLTGSNLIQLQVNNLTQPGTYDLAGQDAIILLELGSGEKLGSNTGQIIVTEISSSKAKGTFSGTFFPILDPNTPNTFSVTDGKFSANF
;
A
#
# COMPACT_ATOMS: atom_id res chain seq x y z
N MET A 1 -11.31 -70.16 -16.49
CA MET A 1 -11.36 -69.52 -17.82
C MET A 1 -11.79 -68.08 -17.64
N LYS A 2 -10.86 -67.14 -17.88
CA LYS A 2 -11.07 -65.77 -18.39
C LYS A 2 -9.73 -65.02 -18.28
N ASP A 3 -8.92 -65.28 -19.29
CA ASP A 3 -8.22 -64.31 -20.13
C ASP A 3 -7.41 -63.18 -19.48
N LEU A 4 -6.13 -63.53 -19.37
CA LEU A 4 -4.92 -62.74 -19.58
C LEU A 4 -5.03 -61.76 -20.78
N ILE A 5 -4.93 -60.45 -20.55
CA ILE A 5 -4.45 -59.50 -21.57
C ILE A 5 -3.34 -58.63 -20.98
N LYS A 6 -2.15 -58.87 -21.52
CA LYS A 6 -0.90 -58.11 -21.38
C LYS A 6 -0.91 -56.96 -22.40
N THR A 7 -0.67 -55.72 -21.97
CA THR A 7 -0.04 -54.64 -22.77
C THR A 7 0.31 -53.53 -21.76
N LEU A 8 1.53 -53.36 -21.25
CA LEU A 8 2.78 -52.95 -21.90
C LEU A 8 2.63 -51.71 -22.79
N THR A 9 2.61 -50.53 -22.18
CA THR A 9 3.27 -49.35 -22.79
C THR A 9 3.92 -48.51 -21.69
N LEU A 10 5.22 -48.73 -21.56
CA LEU A 10 6.19 -47.86 -20.91
C LEU A 10 6.27 -46.57 -21.75
N PHE A 11 5.84 -45.43 -21.23
CA PHE A 11 6.20 -44.12 -21.78
C PHE A 11 6.92 -43.32 -20.70
N SER A 12 8.24 -43.47 -20.73
CA SER A 12 9.21 -42.64 -20.04
C SER A 12 9.05 -41.19 -20.53
N LEU A 13 8.58 -40.30 -19.67
CA LEU A 13 8.68 -38.86 -19.88
C LEU A 13 9.53 -38.24 -18.77
N LEU A 14 10.84 -38.51 -18.88
CA LEU A 14 11.89 -37.66 -18.33
C LEU A 14 12.00 -36.44 -19.25
N LEU A 15 11.37 -35.34 -18.85
CA LEU A 15 11.78 -34.01 -19.29
C LEU A 15 12.23 -33.25 -18.05
N PHE A 16 13.55 -33.26 -17.87
CA PHE A 16 14.27 -32.18 -17.22
C PHE A 16 13.99 -30.85 -17.94
N LEU A 17 14.27 -29.76 -17.22
CA LEU A 17 14.24 -28.33 -17.59
C LEU A 17 12.91 -27.66 -17.16
N GLY A 18 12.87 -26.68 -16.26
CA GLY A 18 13.93 -25.84 -15.73
C GLY A 18 13.91 -25.75 -14.21
N ALA A 19 15.11 -25.73 -13.63
CA ALA A 19 15.34 -24.87 -12.49
C ALA A 19 14.90 -23.47 -12.94
N CYS A 20 13.77 -22.98 -12.42
CA CYS A 20 13.65 -21.54 -12.26
C CYS A 20 14.85 -21.16 -11.40
N GLY A 21 15.77 -20.38 -11.98
CA GLY A 21 16.61 -19.55 -11.15
C GLY A 21 15.68 -18.84 -10.19
N ASN A 22 16.02 -18.84 -8.91
CA ASN A 22 15.48 -17.86 -8.00
C ASN A 22 15.97 -16.50 -8.52
N ASP A 23 15.29 -15.97 -9.52
CA ASP A 23 15.24 -14.54 -9.72
C ASP A 23 14.46 -14.07 -8.49
N ASP A 24 15.20 -13.50 -7.53
CA ASP A 24 14.67 -12.70 -6.43
C ASP A 24 13.91 -11.51 -7.06
N ASP A 25 12.73 -11.79 -7.60
CA ASP A 25 11.72 -10.80 -7.89
C ASP A 25 11.30 -10.26 -6.54
N GLY A 26 11.97 -9.18 -6.12
CA GLY A 26 11.90 -8.49 -4.84
C GLY A 26 10.54 -8.60 -4.16
N GLY A 27 10.34 -9.73 -3.50
CA GLY A 27 9.10 -10.07 -2.85
C GLY A 27 8.90 -9.09 -1.72
N ILE A 28 7.65 -8.68 -1.52
CA ILE A 28 7.21 -7.97 -0.32
C ILE A 28 7.82 -8.73 0.87
N GLY A 29 8.83 -8.13 1.50
CA GLY A 29 9.58 -8.78 2.56
C GLY A 29 8.61 -9.21 3.65
N ASN A 30 8.63 -10.49 4.03
CA ASN A 30 7.70 -11.09 5.00
C ASN A 30 7.75 -10.47 6.42
N ASN A 31 8.51 -9.39 6.62
CA ASN A 31 8.66 -8.67 7.88
C ASN A 31 8.28 -7.19 7.79
N ALA A 32 7.82 -6.72 6.63
CA ALA A 32 7.36 -5.34 6.49
C ALA A 32 6.11 -5.16 7.36
N SER A 33 6.13 -4.15 8.22
CA SER A 33 5.05 -3.84 9.15
C SER A 33 4.80 -2.34 9.11
N CYS A 34 3.56 -1.92 8.96
CA CYS A 34 3.20 -0.53 9.10
C CYS A 34 1.92 -0.37 9.92
N GLN A 35 1.84 0.76 10.59
CA GLN A 35 0.69 1.17 11.36
C GLN A 35 0.36 2.60 10.98
N ILE A 36 -0.93 2.84 10.72
CA ILE A 36 -1.45 4.15 10.38
C ILE A 36 -2.65 4.44 11.29
N SER A 37 -2.74 5.66 11.80
CA SER A 37 -3.89 6.13 12.59
C SER A 37 -4.24 7.56 12.20
N TRP A 38 -5.52 7.91 12.20
CA TRP A 38 -5.99 9.26 11.87
C TRP A 38 -7.32 9.55 12.52
N LYS A 39 -7.82 10.78 12.34
CA LYS A 39 -9.19 11.16 12.64
C LYS A 39 -9.89 11.72 11.42
N VAL A 40 -11.12 11.30 11.16
CA VAL A 40 -12.03 11.94 10.20
C VAL A 40 -13.13 12.63 11.00
N ASP A 41 -13.23 13.94 10.89
CA ASP A 41 -14.22 14.77 11.62
C ASP A 41 -14.25 14.48 13.14
N GLY A 42 -13.05 14.23 13.69
CA GLY A 42 -12.84 13.92 15.11
C GLY A 42 -13.01 12.45 15.50
N GLN A 43 -13.52 11.58 14.62
CA GLN A 43 -13.63 10.13 14.85
C GLN A 43 -12.32 9.43 14.53
N SER A 44 -11.80 8.63 15.46
CA SER A 44 -10.52 7.95 15.31
C SER A 44 -10.61 6.66 14.52
N GLU A 45 -9.64 6.46 13.63
CA GLU A 45 -9.43 5.28 12.83
C GLU A 45 -7.97 4.82 12.94
N SER A 46 -7.74 3.51 12.77
CA SER A 46 -6.39 2.95 12.70
C SER A 46 -6.36 1.64 11.95
N GLU A 47 -5.25 1.36 11.27
CA GLU A 47 -5.08 0.15 10.48
C GLU A 47 -3.61 -0.29 10.43
N GLU A 48 -3.40 -1.58 10.20
CA GLU A 48 -2.12 -2.18 9.79
C GLU A 48 -2.21 -2.56 8.30
N PRO A 49 -1.69 -1.71 7.39
CA PRO A 49 -1.86 -1.94 5.97
C PRO A 49 -1.15 -3.20 5.45
N LEU A 50 -1.68 -3.78 4.37
CA LEU A 50 -1.08 -4.95 3.71
C LEU A 50 0.18 -4.59 2.92
N VAL A 51 0.23 -3.36 2.41
CA VAL A 51 1.36 -2.83 1.65
C VAL A 51 2.13 -1.86 2.53
N CYS A 52 3.39 -2.18 2.80
CA CYS A 52 4.33 -1.30 3.48
C CYS A 52 5.64 -1.33 2.70
N LEU A 53 5.84 -0.38 1.79
CA LEU A 53 6.93 -0.42 0.82
C LEU A 53 7.64 0.93 0.72
N TYR A 54 8.98 0.88 0.65
CA TYR A 54 9.81 1.99 0.20
C TYR A 54 10.80 1.49 -0.84
N ASN A 55 10.60 1.88 -2.10
CA ASN A 55 11.46 1.50 -3.23
C ASN A 55 11.56 2.67 -4.21
N ASP A 56 12.72 2.82 -4.86
CA ASP A 56 12.96 3.86 -5.87
C ASP A 56 12.51 5.26 -5.43
N ASN A 57 12.83 5.62 -4.18
CA ASN A 57 12.43 6.88 -3.53
C ASN A 57 10.91 7.10 -3.46
N THR A 58 10.12 6.04 -3.52
CA THR A 58 8.67 6.07 -3.41
C THR A 58 8.23 5.31 -2.17
N LEU A 59 7.58 6.01 -1.25
CA LEU A 59 6.92 5.42 -0.09
C LEU A 59 5.48 5.10 -0.47
N ASN A 60 5.06 3.85 -0.29
CA ASN A 60 3.68 3.40 -0.44
C ASN A 60 3.24 2.65 0.81
N LEU A 61 2.22 3.18 1.50
CA LEU A 61 1.62 2.56 2.67
C LEU A 61 0.13 2.37 2.43
N GLY A 62 -0.31 1.13 2.44
CA GLY A 62 -1.68 0.72 2.15
C GLY A 62 -2.06 0.75 0.67
N LEU A 63 -3.21 0.17 0.38
CA LEU A 63 -3.79 0.05 -0.95
C LEU A 63 -5.30 0.20 -0.86
N THR A 64 -5.84 1.28 -1.42
CA THR A 64 -7.29 1.55 -1.38
C THR A 64 -8.06 0.39 -2.02
N GLY A 65 -9.09 -0.12 -1.35
CA GLY A 65 -9.85 -1.31 -1.76
C GLY A 65 -9.35 -2.63 -1.18
N SER A 66 -8.19 -2.64 -0.51
CA SER A 66 -7.77 -3.69 0.42
C SER A 66 -7.56 -3.16 1.84
N ASN A 67 -7.21 -1.87 1.95
CA ASN A 67 -7.12 -1.09 3.18
C ASN A 67 -8.05 0.13 3.12
N LEU A 68 -8.32 0.73 4.28
CA LEU A 68 -9.10 1.97 4.42
C LEU A 68 -8.27 3.22 4.09
N ILE A 69 -6.96 3.09 3.93
CA ILE A 69 -6.08 4.19 3.57
C ILE A 69 -4.98 3.77 2.59
N GLN A 70 -4.61 4.71 1.73
CA GLN A 70 -3.37 4.69 0.96
C GLN A 70 -2.64 6.01 1.14
N LEU A 71 -1.39 5.95 1.56
CA LEU A 71 -0.43 7.05 1.57
C LEU A 71 0.64 6.78 0.53
N GLN A 72 0.90 7.73 -0.35
CA GLN A 72 2.01 7.66 -1.29
C GLN A 72 2.81 8.95 -1.24
N VAL A 73 4.14 8.83 -1.21
CA VAL A 73 5.07 9.95 -1.39
C VAL A 73 6.11 9.57 -2.43
N ASN A 74 6.12 10.26 -3.57
CA ASN A 74 7.12 10.13 -4.63
C ASN A 74 8.32 11.03 -4.36
N ASN A 75 9.47 10.71 -4.98
CA ASN A 75 10.69 11.52 -4.90
C ASN A 75 11.17 11.77 -3.45
N LEU A 76 10.85 10.85 -2.53
CA LEU A 76 11.20 10.89 -1.11
C LEU A 76 12.64 10.39 -0.92
N THR A 77 13.60 11.31 -0.86
CA THR A 77 15.02 11.01 -0.62
C THR A 77 15.52 11.40 0.77
N GLN A 78 14.76 12.25 1.47
CA GLN A 78 15.08 12.75 2.81
C GLN A 78 13.80 13.19 3.53
N PRO A 79 13.80 13.34 4.87
CA PRO A 79 12.67 13.90 5.60
C PRO A 79 12.23 15.26 5.04
N GLY A 80 10.92 15.54 5.09
CA GLY A 80 10.36 16.74 4.49
C GLY A 80 8.84 16.84 4.62
N THR A 81 8.31 17.96 4.12
CA THR A 81 6.87 18.21 3.98
C THR A 81 6.50 18.13 2.51
N TYR A 82 5.44 17.38 2.23
CA TYR A 82 4.95 17.10 0.88
C TYR A 82 3.49 17.51 0.77
N ASP A 83 3.22 18.57 0.01
CA ASP A 83 1.87 19.12 -0.15
C ASP A 83 1.01 18.25 -1.06
N LEU A 84 -0.25 18.03 -0.67
CA LEU A 84 -1.23 17.26 -1.45
C LEU A 84 -1.73 18.00 -2.69
N ALA A 85 -1.45 19.30 -2.80
CA ALA A 85 -1.69 20.06 -4.03
C ALA A 85 -0.65 19.75 -5.12
N GLY A 86 0.48 19.13 -4.76
CA GLY A 86 1.51 18.70 -5.69
C GLY A 86 1.21 17.34 -6.34
N GLN A 87 2.19 16.81 -7.08
CA GLN A 87 2.12 15.45 -7.65
C GLN A 87 2.97 14.43 -6.86
N ASP A 88 3.67 14.90 -5.83
CA ASP A 88 4.60 14.07 -5.06
C ASP A 88 3.94 13.39 -3.86
N ALA A 89 2.71 13.75 -3.49
CA ALA A 89 2.01 13.13 -2.36
C ALA A 89 0.54 12.86 -2.67
N ILE A 90 0.06 11.69 -2.24
CA ILE A 90 -1.33 11.26 -2.39
C ILE A 90 -1.80 10.68 -1.06
N ILE A 91 -3.04 11.02 -0.69
CA ILE A 91 -3.79 10.34 0.37
C ILE A 91 -5.16 9.99 -0.18
N LEU A 92 -5.49 8.70 -0.12
CA LEU A 92 -6.82 8.19 -0.39
C LEU A 92 -7.35 7.50 0.87
N LEU A 93 -8.61 7.73 1.21
CA LEU A 93 -9.28 7.12 2.35
C LEU A 93 -10.55 6.41 1.89
N GLU A 94 -10.97 5.39 2.61
CA GLU A 94 -12.28 4.76 2.51
C GLU A 94 -12.95 4.81 3.88
N LEU A 95 -14.15 5.41 3.95
CA LEU A 95 -14.94 5.44 5.16
C LEU A 95 -15.60 4.08 5.41
N GLY A 96 -16.03 3.81 6.64
CA GLY A 96 -16.80 2.59 6.96
C GLY A 96 -18.13 2.45 6.18
N SER A 97 -18.61 3.52 5.55
CA SER A 97 -19.74 3.51 4.61
C SER A 97 -19.39 3.00 3.20
N GLY A 98 -18.10 2.79 2.91
CA GLY A 98 -17.56 2.51 1.57
C GLY A 98 -17.31 3.75 0.72
N GLU A 99 -17.58 4.96 1.23
CA GLU A 99 -17.28 6.21 0.51
C GLU A 99 -15.78 6.45 0.45
N LYS A 100 -15.28 6.77 -0.77
CA LYS A 100 -13.86 7.02 -1.01
C LYS A 100 -13.56 8.51 -1.06
N LEU A 101 -12.58 8.92 -0.28
CA LEU A 101 -12.16 10.31 -0.16
C LEU A 101 -10.78 10.53 -0.75
N GLY A 102 -10.63 11.65 -1.46
CA GLY A 102 -9.35 12.15 -1.94
C GLY A 102 -9.07 13.54 -1.36
N SER A 103 -7.84 14.03 -1.52
CA SER A 103 -7.48 15.38 -1.12
C SER A 103 -6.51 16.01 -2.09
N ASN A 104 -6.65 17.31 -2.25
CA ASN A 104 -5.71 18.21 -2.92
C ASN A 104 -5.24 19.34 -1.98
N THR A 105 -5.54 19.25 -0.67
CA THR A 105 -5.17 20.27 0.32
C THR A 105 -4.70 19.63 1.61
N GLY A 106 -3.61 20.13 2.16
CA GLY A 106 -2.92 19.53 3.30
C GLY A 106 -1.59 18.93 2.87
N GLN A 107 -1.05 18.04 3.70
CA GLN A 107 0.33 17.60 3.58
C GLN A 107 0.58 16.25 4.25
N ILE A 108 1.61 15.56 3.74
CA ILE A 108 2.32 14.49 4.45
C ILE A 108 3.64 15.07 4.95
N ILE A 109 3.95 14.89 6.24
CA ILE A 109 5.23 15.26 6.84
C ILE A 109 5.98 13.98 7.16
N VAL A 110 7.07 13.72 6.46
CA VAL A 110 7.97 12.61 6.75
C VAL A 110 9.06 13.12 7.69
N THR A 111 9.11 12.59 8.91
CA THR A 111 10.11 12.97 9.92
C THR A 111 11.30 12.01 9.98
N GLU A 112 11.12 10.77 9.50
CA GLU A 112 12.15 9.74 9.45
C GLU A 112 11.99 8.95 8.15
N ILE A 113 13.07 8.76 7.39
CA ILE A 113 13.11 7.88 6.23
C ILE A 113 14.49 7.24 6.12
N SER A 114 14.53 5.93 5.88
CA SER A 114 15.72 5.15 5.58
C SER A 114 15.33 3.95 4.70
N SER A 115 16.31 3.12 4.33
CA SER A 115 16.06 1.88 3.59
C SER A 115 15.21 0.84 4.35
N SER A 116 15.01 1.00 5.66
CA SER A 116 14.27 0.03 6.49
C SER A 116 13.13 0.62 7.29
N LYS A 117 12.88 1.93 7.20
CA LYS A 117 11.93 2.60 8.08
C LYS A 117 11.40 3.91 7.54
N ALA A 118 10.14 4.20 7.83
CA ALA A 118 9.55 5.52 7.62
C ALA A 118 8.65 5.93 8.78
N LYS A 119 8.63 7.21 9.14
CA LYS A 119 7.67 7.78 10.08
C LYS A 119 7.24 9.17 9.68
N GLY A 120 6.01 9.52 10.05
CA GLY A 120 5.52 10.85 9.82
C GLY A 120 4.10 11.08 10.26
N THR A 121 3.57 12.22 9.84
CA THR A 121 2.20 12.65 10.08
C THR A 121 1.53 13.06 8.78
N PHE A 122 0.21 13.15 8.79
CA PHE A 122 -0.54 13.72 7.69
C PHE A 122 -1.81 14.41 8.17
N SER A 123 -2.29 15.37 7.40
CA SER A 123 -3.53 16.08 7.67
C SER A 123 -3.99 16.80 6.41
N GLY A 124 -5.28 17.05 6.27
CA GLY A 124 -5.83 17.77 5.13
C GLY A 124 -7.34 17.87 5.19
N THR A 125 -7.92 18.50 4.17
CA THR A 125 -9.37 18.44 3.94
C THR A 125 -9.66 17.65 2.68
N PHE A 126 -10.71 16.84 2.74
CA PHE A 126 -10.97 15.76 1.80
C PHE A 126 -12.35 15.90 1.17
N PHE A 127 -12.50 15.35 -0.04
CA PHE A 127 -13.72 15.36 -0.83
C PHE A 127 -14.04 13.94 -1.36
N PRO A 128 -15.33 13.61 -1.60
CA PRO A 128 -15.69 12.35 -2.26
C PRO A 128 -15.13 12.26 -3.67
N ILE A 129 -14.39 11.20 -3.99
CA ILE A 129 -13.71 11.05 -5.29
C ILE A 129 -14.70 10.93 -6.45
N LEU A 130 -15.90 10.39 -6.19
CA LEU A 130 -16.95 10.24 -7.21
C LEU A 130 -17.68 11.55 -7.51
N ASP A 131 -17.51 12.57 -6.66
CA ASP A 131 -18.01 13.93 -6.90
C ASP A 131 -16.93 14.97 -6.53
N PRO A 132 -15.86 15.07 -7.33
CA PRO A 132 -14.70 15.90 -7.03
C PRO A 132 -14.98 17.41 -7.11
N ASN A 133 -16.18 17.81 -7.56
CA ASN A 133 -16.62 19.20 -7.53
C ASN A 133 -17.27 19.58 -6.19
N THR A 134 -17.52 18.60 -5.32
CA THR A 134 -17.95 18.84 -3.94
C THR A 134 -16.82 19.51 -3.18
N PRO A 135 -17.08 20.60 -2.44
CA PRO A 135 -16.08 21.22 -1.58
C PRO A 135 -15.47 20.21 -0.61
N ASN A 136 -14.24 20.47 -0.16
CA ASN A 136 -13.59 19.65 0.86
C ASN A 136 -14.45 19.70 2.14
N THR A 137 -15.11 18.59 2.43
CA THR A 137 -16.16 18.48 3.45
C THR A 137 -15.71 17.69 4.67
N PHE A 138 -14.66 16.88 4.53
CA PHE A 138 -14.12 16.04 5.60
C PHE A 138 -12.79 16.60 6.09
N SER A 139 -12.64 16.71 7.41
CA SER A 139 -11.40 17.15 8.05
C SER A 139 -10.61 15.94 8.55
N VAL A 140 -9.42 15.74 8.00
CA VAL A 140 -8.51 14.68 8.43
C VAL A 140 -7.40 15.27 9.27
N THR A 141 -7.34 14.84 10.53
CA THR A 141 -6.43 15.36 11.55
C THR A 141 -5.76 14.23 12.31
N ASP A 142 -4.73 14.57 13.09
CA ASP A 142 -3.96 13.62 13.90
C ASP A 142 -3.44 12.38 13.14
N GLY A 143 -3.29 12.49 11.82
CA GLY A 143 -2.76 11.43 10.97
C GLY A 143 -1.31 11.13 11.33
N LYS A 144 -1.01 9.86 11.55
CA LYS A 144 0.31 9.34 11.92
C LYS A 144 0.56 8.04 11.17
N PHE A 145 1.80 7.83 10.75
CA PHE A 145 2.24 6.55 10.22
C PHE A 145 3.63 6.18 10.76
N SER A 146 3.85 4.87 10.89
CA SER A 146 5.15 4.27 11.12
C SER A 146 5.24 3.00 10.30
N ALA A 147 6.35 2.80 9.61
CA ALA A 147 6.62 1.61 8.81
C ALA A 147 8.04 1.10 9.09
N ASN A 148 8.18 -0.22 9.15
CA ASN A 148 9.45 -0.94 9.03
C ASN A 148 9.33 -1.83 7.78
N PHE A 149 10.37 -1.88 6.95
CA PHE A 149 10.39 -2.65 5.70
C PHE A 149 11.22 -3.91 5.83
#